data_AF-A0A117SCC0-F1
#
_entry.id   AF-A0A117SCC0-F1
#
_cell.length_a   1.000
_cell.length_b   1.000
_cell.length_c   1.000
_cell.angle_alpha   90.00
_cell.angle_beta   90.00
_cell.angle_gamma   90.00
#
_symmetry.space_group_name_H-M   'P 1'
#
loop_
_entity.id
_entity.type
_entity.pdbx_description
1 polymer ?
#
loop_
_entity_poly.entity_id
_entity_poly.type
_entity_poly.pdbx_seq_one_letter_code
_entity_poly.pdbx_strand_id
1 'polypeptide(L)'
;MNSLKTERDYFKDSEYLLPIINAEATYIKPIKVADELTVNMSVTQLKDSSFELTYSFYKDNAILAKAKTVHVCVNKEKFEKTSIPEELNNHLIFHKNL
;
A
#
# COMPACT_ATOMS: atom_id res chain seq x y z
N MET A 1 -9.14 8.14 -3.94
CA MET A 1 -8.66 6.75 -3.79
C MET A 1 -9.32 6.22 -2.52
N ASN A 2 -10.55 5.73 -2.62
CA ASN A 2 -11.36 5.33 -1.45
C ASN A 2 -11.18 3.82 -1.20
N SER A 3 -9.93 3.34 -1.16
CA SER A 3 -9.67 1.89 -1.16
C SER A 3 -9.70 1.24 0.22
N LEU A 4 -9.72 2.04 1.29
CA LEU A 4 -10.00 1.59 2.65
C LEU A 4 -11.19 2.43 3.14
N LYS A 5 -12.32 1.79 3.45
CA LYS A 5 -13.51 2.48 3.99
C LYS A 5 -13.32 2.75 5.49
N THR A 6 -12.26 3.46 5.83
CA THR A 6 -11.96 3.91 7.19
C THR A 6 -12.70 5.22 7.50
N GLU A 7 -12.98 5.48 8.77
CA GLU A 7 -13.54 6.71 9.30
C GLU A 7 -12.59 7.90 9.08
N ARG A 8 -11.27 7.63 9.07
CA ARG A 8 -10.19 8.59 8.83
C ARG A 8 -9.42 8.28 7.56
N ASP A 9 -8.99 9.30 6.81
CA ASP A 9 -8.03 9.13 5.72
C ASP A 9 -6.61 9.08 6.29
N TYR A 10 -6.14 7.88 6.62
CA TYR A 10 -4.80 7.65 7.19
C TYR A 10 -3.64 8.13 6.29
N PHE A 11 -3.86 8.37 5.00
CA PHE A 11 -2.85 8.94 4.10
C PHE A 11 -2.79 10.47 4.15
N LYS A 12 -3.81 11.12 4.74
CA LYS A 12 -3.89 12.57 4.93
C LYS A 12 -4.13 12.97 6.39
N ASP A 13 -3.81 12.06 7.30
CA ASP A 13 -4.16 12.19 8.71
C ASP A 13 -3.36 13.29 9.44
N SER A 14 -3.99 13.86 10.47
CA SER A 14 -3.40 14.90 11.31
C SER A 14 -2.52 14.36 12.44
N GLU A 15 -2.65 13.09 12.79
CA GLU A 15 -2.00 12.43 13.93
C GLU A 15 -0.97 11.40 13.49
N TYR A 16 -1.23 10.70 12.38
CA TYR A 16 -0.34 9.66 11.85
C TYR A 16 0.25 10.04 10.49
N LEU A 17 1.45 9.53 10.24
CA LEU A 17 2.11 9.54 8.94
C LEU A 17 2.39 8.10 8.51
N LEU A 18 2.27 7.84 7.21
CA LEU A 18 2.56 6.55 6.58
C LEU A 18 3.70 6.65 5.54
N PRO A 19 4.91 7.12 5.90
CA PRO A 19 6.01 7.27 4.94
C PRO A 19 6.41 5.93 4.33
N ILE A 20 6.81 5.97 3.06
CA ILE A 20 7.37 4.83 2.34
C ILE A 20 8.86 4.73 2.69
N ILE A 21 9.25 3.63 3.35
CA ILE A 21 10.65 3.35 3.70
C ILE A 21 11.35 2.43 2.71
N ASN A 22 10.59 1.74 1.87
CA ASN A 22 11.11 0.92 0.77
C ASN A 22 10.13 0.92 -0.39
N ALA A 23 10.64 1.06 -1.61
CA ALA A 23 9.88 0.91 -2.85
C ALA A 23 10.73 0.16 -3.88
N GLU A 24 10.15 -0.85 -4.52
CA GLU A 24 10.80 -1.62 -5.57
C GLU A 24 9.80 -1.95 -6.69
N ALA A 25 10.32 -2.13 -7.91
CA ALA A 25 9.51 -2.54 -9.05
C ALA A 25 10.31 -3.43 -10.02
N THR A 26 9.63 -4.43 -10.55
CA THR A 26 10.14 -5.33 -11.59
C THR A 26 9.26 -5.21 -12.82
N TYR A 27 9.84 -4.75 -13.92
CA TYR A 27 9.17 -4.62 -15.22
C TYR A 27 9.45 -5.88 -16.04
N ILE A 28 8.40 -6.67 -16.28
CA ILE A 28 8.46 -7.96 -16.95
C ILE A 28 8.26 -7.79 -18.46
N LYS A 29 7.40 -6.85 -18.87
CA LYS A 29 7.10 -6.52 -20.27
C LYS A 29 7.04 -5.00 -20.46
N PRO A 30 7.29 -4.48 -21.68
CA PRO A 30 7.15 -3.05 -21.97
C PRO A 30 5.72 -2.56 -21.73
N ILE A 31 5.60 -1.40 -21.10
CA ILE A 31 4.36 -0.62 -20.99
C ILE A 31 4.50 0.56 -21.93
N LYS A 32 3.54 0.75 -22.85
CA LYS A 32 3.57 1.81 -23.85
C LYS A 32 2.70 3.00 -23.44
N VAL A 33 2.96 4.16 -24.05
CA VAL A 33 2.09 5.32 -23.92
C VAL A 33 0.67 4.95 -24.38
N ALA A 34 -0.33 5.40 -23.63
CA ALA A 34 -1.75 5.10 -23.82
C ALA A 34 -2.16 3.64 -23.58
N ASP A 35 -1.30 2.80 -22.99
CA ASP A 35 -1.75 1.51 -22.45
C ASP A 35 -2.72 1.74 -21.28
N GLU A 36 -3.90 1.14 -21.37
CA GLU A 36 -4.81 1.01 -20.24
C GLU A 36 -4.39 -0.21 -19.42
N LEU A 37 -4.14 0.00 -18.12
CA LEU A 37 -3.64 -1.04 -17.23
C LEU A 37 -4.62 -1.28 -16.08
N THR A 38 -4.81 -2.55 -15.74
CA THR A 38 -5.44 -2.96 -14.49
C THR A 38 -4.36 -3.11 -13.42
N VAL A 39 -4.50 -2.40 -12.30
CA VAL A 39 -3.58 -2.53 -11.16
C VAL A 39 -4.29 -3.22 -10.00
N ASN A 40 -3.88 -4.45 -9.71
CA ASN A 40 -4.34 -5.17 -8.53
C ASN A 40 -3.39 -4.87 -7.37
N MET A 41 -3.94 -4.43 -6.24
CA MET A 41 -3.18 -4.11 -5.03
C MET A 41 -3.61 -5.04 -3.91
N SER A 42 -2.66 -5.53 -3.12
CA SER A 42 -2.95 -6.31 -1.91
C SER A 42 -1.95 -6.03 -0.78
N VAL A 43 -2.38 -6.29 0.46
CA VAL A 43 -1.52 -6.26 1.64
C VAL A 43 -0.77 -7.59 1.72
N THR A 44 0.54 -7.59 1.50
CA THR A 44 1.35 -8.82 1.46
C THR A 44 2.07 -9.10 2.77
N GLN A 45 2.33 -8.08 3.58
CA GLN A 45 2.90 -8.23 4.92
C GLN A 45 2.30 -7.19 5.87
N LEU A 46 2.08 -7.62 7.11
CA LEU A 46 1.61 -6.76 8.19
C LEU A 46 2.42 -7.07 9.45
N LYS A 47 2.98 -6.02 10.04
CA LYS A 47 3.70 -6.03 11.32
C LYS A 47 3.06 -4.99 12.23
N ASP A 48 3.50 -4.95 13.49
CA ASP A 48 3.01 -4.01 14.49
C ASP A 48 3.03 -2.53 14.04
N SER A 49 4.12 -2.08 13.41
CA SER A 49 4.33 -0.67 13.03
C SER A 49 4.56 -0.46 11.54
N SER A 50 4.38 -1.48 10.70
CA SER A 50 4.62 -1.38 9.25
C SER A 50 3.79 -2.36 8.45
N PHE A 51 3.47 -2.01 7.22
CA PHE A 51 2.79 -2.89 6.28
C PHE A 51 3.40 -2.79 4.89
N GLU A 52 3.21 -3.85 4.10
CA GLU A 52 3.69 -3.97 2.74
C GLU A 52 2.50 -4.06 1.78
N LEU A 53 2.53 -3.25 0.73
CA LEU A 53 1.60 -3.30 -0.39
C LEU A 53 2.32 -3.84 -1.61
N THR A 54 1.71 -4.83 -2.26
CA THR A 54 2.16 -5.32 -3.57
C THR A 54 1.16 -4.90 -4.63
N TYR A 55 1.68 -4.48 -5.78
CA TYR A 55 0.93 -4.05 -6.95
C TYR A 55 1.28 -4.95 -8.12
N SER A 56 0.27 -5.50 -8.78
CA SER A 56 0.43 -6.29 -10.01
C SER A 56 -0.27 -5.58 -11.15
N PHE A 57 0.48 -5.24 -12.20
CA PHE A 57 0.02 -4.48 -13.35
C PHE A 57 -0.30 -5.44 -14.50
N TYR A 58 -1.51 -5.34 -15.05
CA TYR A 58 -2.01 -6.21 -16.11
C TYR A 58 -2.49 -5.42 -17.32
N LYS A 59 -2.34 -6.01 -18.50
CA LYS A 59 -3.02 -5.62 -19.74
C LYS A 59 -3.42 -6.89 -20.48
N ASP A 60 -4.68 -6.99 -20.92
CA ASP A 60 -5.20 -8.17 -21.64
C ASP A 60 -4.89 -9.50 -20.91
N ASN A 61 -5.04 -9.52 -19.58
CA ASN A 61 -4.69 -10.64 -18.66
C ASN A 61 -3.19 -11.01 -18.58
N ALA A 62 -2.31 -10.30 -19.28
CA ALA A 62 -0.87 -10.48 -19.17
C ALA A 62 -0.30 -9.58 -18.07
N ILE A 63 0.49 -10.16 -17.16
CA ILE A 63 1.26 -9.38 -16.20
C ILE A 63 2.39 -8.62 -16.90
N LEU A 64 2.49 -7.32 -16.65
CA LEU A 64 3.50 -6.43 -17.23
C LEU A 64 4.55 -6.01 -16.22
N ALA A 65 4.15 -5.77 -14.97
CA ALA A 65 5.05 -5.36 -13.91
C ALA A 65 4.53 -5.80 -12.54
N LYS A 66 5.43 -5.85 -11.57
CA LYS A 66 5.11 -5.93 -10.14
C LYS A 66 5.82 -4.79 -9.43
N ALA A 67 5.14 -4.15 -8.50
CA ALA A 67 5.76 -3.20 -7.59
C ALA A 67 5.44 -3.56 -6.14
N LYS A 68 6.26 -3.07 -5.23
CA LYS A 68 6.08 -3.24 -3.80
C LYS A 68 6.47 -1.98 -3.07
N THR A 69 5.69 -1.59 -2.07
CA THR A 69 6.00 -0.50 -1.14
C THR A 69 5.88 -0.99 0.30
N VAL A 70 6.75 -0.50 1.17
CA VAL A 70 6.67 -0.72 2.62
C VAL A 70 6.43 0.62 3.29
N HIS A 71 5.32 0.71 4.01
CA HIS A 71 4.95 1.88 4.81
C HIS A 71 5.22 1.59 6.28
N VAL A 72 5.73 2.58 7.00
CA VAL A 72 5.85 2.55 8.47
C VAL A 72 4.85 3.54 9.07
N CYS A 73 4.23 3.20 10.19
CA CYS A 73 3.36 4.12 10.91
C CYS A 73 4.20 4.98 11.87
N VAL A 74 4.01 6.29 11.80
CA VAL A 74 4.75 7.28 12.58
C VAL A 74 3.75 8.22 13.23
N ASN A 75 3.92 8.48 14.54
CA ASN A 75 3.20 9.55 15.21
C ASN A 75 3.74 10.89 14.69
N LYS A 76 2.86 11.73 14.15
CA LYS A 76 3.23 12.98 13.45
C LYS A 76 3.82 14.04 14.37
N GLU A 77 3.34 14.12 15.62
CA GLU A 77 3.78 15.11 16.59
C GLU A 77 5.21 14.84 17.06
N LYS A 78 5.50 13.59 17.44
CA LYS A 78 6.82 13.17 17.93
C LYS A 78 7.79 12.78 16.81
N PHE A 79 7.26 12.48 15.64
CA PHE A 79 7.98 11.90 14.51
C PHE A 79 8.67 10.56 14.86
N GLU A 80 8.02 9.76 15.69
CA GLU A 80 8.50 8.47 16.17
C GLU A 80 7.67 7.31 15.61
N LYS A 81 8.33 6.17 15.36
CA LYS A 81 7.65 4.94 14.94
C LYS A 81 6.62 4.52 15.99
N THR A 82 5.41 4.22 15.56
CA THR A 82 4.31 3.80 16.43
C THR A 82 3.55 2.62 15.84
N SER A 83 2.77 1.91 16.66
CA SER A 83 1.91 0.82 16.20
C SER A 83 0.84 1.34 15.25
N ILE A 84 0.45 0.51 14.28
CA ILE A 84 -0.63 0.82 13.35
C ILE A 84 -1.94 0.97 14.16
N PRO A 85 -2.69 2.07 13.98
CA PRO A 85 -3.98 2.27 14.64
C PRO A 85 -4.92 1.09 14.39
N GLU A 86 -5.67 0.69 15.41
CA GLU A 86 -6.51 -0.52 15.38
C GLU A 86 -7.45 -0.56 14.17
N GLU A 87 -8.12 0.56 13.88
CA GLU A 87 -9.04 0.67 12.75
C GLU A 87 -8.34 0.42 11.39
N LEU A 88 -7.19 1.08 11.17
CA LEU A 88 -6.38 0.86 9.97
C LEU A 88 -5.88 -0.58 9.90
N ASN A 89 -5.38 -1.12 11.02
CA ASN A 89 -4.89 -2.47 11.11
C ASN A 89 -5.98 -3.50 10.74
N ASN A 90 -7.21 -3.32 11.25
CA ASN A 90 -8.34 -4.20 10.94
C ASN A 90 -8.69 -4.18 9.45
N HIS A 91 -8.67 -3.00 8.82
CA HIS A 91 -8.89 -2.89 7.37
C HIS A 91 -7.74 -3.49 6.55
N LEU A 92 -6.49 -3.30 6.97
CA LEU A 92 -5.33 -3.93 6.33
C LEU A 92 -5.40 -5.47 6.45
N ILE A 93 -5.86 -6.01 7.57
CA ILE A 93 -6.09 -7.44 7.77
C ILE A 93 -7.19 -7.94 6.83
N PHE A 94 -8.31 -7.24 6.72
CA PHE A 94 -9.41 -7.63 5.82
C PHE A 94 -8.95 -7.73 4.35
N HIS A 95 -7.98 -6.89 3.95
CA HIS A 95 -7.40 -6.89 2.61
C HIS A 95 -6.08 -7.67 2.48
N LYS A 96 -5.68 -8.42 3.51
CA LYS A 96 -4.53 -9.33 3.46
C LYS A 96 -4.96 -10.62 2.75
N ASN A 97 -4.56 -10.74 1.48
CA ASN A 97 -4.72 -11.89 0.58
C ASN A 97 -5.78 -12.94 0.96
N LEU A 98 -6.92 -12.90 0.27
CA LEU A 98 -7.69 -14.10 -0.10
C LEU A 98 -6.83 -15.02 -0.99
#